data_AF-A0A6B3F1T4-F1
#
_entry.id   AF-A0A6B3F1T4-F1
#
_cell.length_a   1.000
_cell.length_b   1.000
_cell.length_c   1.000
_cell.angle_alpha   90.00
_cell.angle_beta   90.00
_cell.angle_gamma   90.00
#
_symmetry.space_group_name_H-M   'P 1'
#
loop_
_entity.id
_entity.type
_entity.pdbx_description
1 polymer ?
#
loop_
_entity_poly.entity_id
_entity_poly.type
_entity_poly.pdbx_seq_one_letter_code
_entity_poly.pdbx_strand_id
1 'polypeptide(L)'
;RAADLAEQAARYAAQDIDREALYGNEGEAPINAGNCPARVAAFAAESGMSGADAAASGCVEADAEHVEVRIQLTYRPVFTGIFYGGSIHVSGTAVAENKVG
;
A
#
# COMPACT_ATOMS: atom_id res chain seq x y z
N ARG A 1 -10.68 -7.07 -3.65
CA ARG A 1 -10.07 -5.89 -4.30
C ARG A 1 -9.34 -4.97 -3.33
N ALA A 2 -9.98 -4.37 -2.31
CA ALA A 2 -9.25 -3.49 -1.37
C ALA A 2 -8.09 -4.24 -0.67
N ALA A 3 -8.35 -5.47 -0.20
CA ALA A 3 -7.31 -6.36 0.34
C ALA A 3 -6.21 -6.69 -0.69
N ASP A 4 -6.58 -7.10 -1.91
CA ASP A 4 -5.62 -7.45 -2.97
C ASP A 4 -4.74 -6.27 -3.40
N LEU A 5 -5.29 -5.04 -3.40
CA LEU A 5 -4.51 -3.83 -3.65
C LEU A 5 -3.61 -3.49 -2.46
N ALA A 6 -4.04 -3.73 -1.23
CA ALA A 6 -3.18 -3.57 -0.06
C ALA A 6 -1.99 -4.53 -0.10
N GLU A 7 -2.20 -5.80 -0.48
CA GLU A 7 -1.12 -6.78 -0.66
C GLU A 7 -0.12 -6.34 -1.74
N GLN A 8 -0.62 -5.90 -2.89
CA GLN A 8 0.24 -5.41 -3.97
C GLN A 8 1.00 -4.14 -3.57
N ALA A 9 0.34 -3.21 -2.89
CA ALA A 9 0.97 -1.98 -2.41
C ALA A 9 2.05 -2.27 -1.36
N ALA A 10 1.79 -3.17 -0.41
CA ALA A 10 2.76 -3.60 0.59
C ALA A 10 4.00 -4.23 -0.05
N ARG A 11 3.79 -5.11 -1.04
CA ARG A 11 4.90 -5.69 -1.82
C ARG A 11 5.67 -4.62 -2.60
N TYR A 12 4.97 -3.70 -3.27
CA TYR A 12 5.59 -2.63 -4.05
C TYR A 12 6.41 -1.65 -3.20
N ALA A 13 5.95 -1.40 -1.96
CA ALA A 13 6.67 -0.58 -0.99
C ALA A 13 7.87 -1.32 -0.39
N ALA A 14 7.71 -2.59 -0.01
CA ALA A 14 8.80 -3.42 0.54
C ALA A 14 9.92 -3.73 -0.48
N GLN A 15 9.63 -3.65 -1.78
CA GLN A 15 10.66 -3.76 -2.83
C GLN A 15 11.60 -2.56 -2.91
N ASP A 16 11.26 -1.44 -2.27
CA ASP A 16 12.15 -0.30 -2.21
C ASP A 16 13.20 -0.53 -1.12
N ILE A 17 14.39 -0.94 -1.55
CA ILE A 17 15.51 -1.25 -0.67
C ILE A 17 16.34 -0.01 -0.37
N ASP A 18 16.83 0.10 0.86
CA ASP A 18 17.82 1.11 1.24
C ASP A 18 19.18 0.68 0.68
N ARG A 19 19.55 1.32 -0.45
CA ARG A 19 20.78 1.02 -1.16
C ARG A 19 22.02 1.46 -0.39
N GLU A 20 21.94 2.53 0.40
CA GLU A 20 23.08 3.01 1.19
C GLU A 20 23.38 2.01 2.32
N ALA A 21 22.34 1.54 3.01
CA ALA A 21 22.46 0.50 4.03
C ALA A 21 22.87 -0.86 3.44
N LEU A 22 22.41 -1.21 2.23
CA LEU A 22 22.80 -2.45 1.54
C LEU A 22 24.31 -2.52 1.26
N TYR A 23 24.95 -1.41 0.87
CA TYR A 23 26.40 -1.43 0.62
C TYR A 23 27.24 -1.46 1.91
N GLY A 24 26.66 -1.08 3.04
CA GLY A 24 27.30 -1.14 4.36
C GLY A 24 27.10 -2.47 5.11
N ASN A 25 26.09 -3.26 4.74
CA ASN A 25 25.76 -4.54 5.38
C ASN A 25 26.04 -5.71 4.41
N GLU A 26 27.00 -6.57 4.75
CA GLU A 26 27.44 -7.72 3.95
C GLU A 26 26.40 -8.87 3.86
N GLY A 27 25.11 -8.57 3.60
CA GLY A 27 24.09 -9.60 3.38
C GLY A 27 22.63 -9.20 3.60
N GLU A 28 22.36 -8.06 4.24
CA GLU A 28 20.98 -7.61 4.49
C GLU A 28 20.57 -6.58 3.45
N ALA A 29 19.39 -6.77 2.85
CA ALA A 29 18.79 -5.83 1.89
C ALA A 29 17.63 -5.06 2.55
N PRO A 30 17.91 -4.16 3.51
CA PRO A 30 16.88 -3.53 4.33
C PRO A 30 15.90 -2.72 3.48
N ILE A 31 14.64 -2.68 3.91
CA ILE A 31 13.62 -1.85 3.28
C ILE A 31 13.89 -0.37 3.58
N ASN A 32 13.70 0.49 2.59
CA ASN A 32 13.71 1.94 2.73
C ASN A 32 12.39 2.42 3.36
N ALA A 33 12.23 2.15 4.66
CA ALA A 33 11.02 2.44 5.42
C ALA A 33 10.55 3.89 5.30
N GLY A 34 11.50 4.83 5.28
CA GLY A 34 11.21 6.27 5.17
C GLY A 34 10.52 6.66 3.88
N ASN A 35 10.66 5.86 2.81
CA ASN A 35 10.03 6.11 1.52
C ASN A 35 8.67 5.41 1.34
N CYS A 36 8.24 4.59 2.31
CA CYS A 36 6.99 3.83 2.20
C CYS A 36 5.77 4.68 1.82
N PRO A 37 5.50 5.87 2.40
CA PRO A 37 4.36 6.70 2.01
C PRO A 37 4.40 7.12 0.53
N ALA A 38 5.58 7.46 0.01
CA ALA A 38 5.74 7.84 -1.38
C ALA A 38 5.54 6.64 -2.32
N ARG A 39 6.02 5.45 -1.92
CA ARG A 39 5.81 4.20 -2.68
C ARG A 39 4.33 3.83 -2.78
N VAL A 40 3.59 3.93 -1.66
CA VAL A 40 2.15 3.65 -1.66
C VAL A 40 1.38 4.69 -2.48
N ALA A 41 1.76 5.97 -2.42
CA ALA A 41 1.15 7.02 -3.24
C ALA A 41 1.39 6.79 -4.74
N ALA A 42 2.61 6.40 -5.13
CA ALA A 42 2.94 6.03 -6.51
C ALA A 42 2.09 4.84 -6.98
N PHE A 43 2.01 3.77 -6.17
CA PHE A 43 1.18 2.61 -6.48
C PHE A 43 -0.31 2.97 -6.64
N ALA A 44 -0.85 3.82 -5.77
CA ALA A 44 -2.24 4.25 -5.84
C ALA A 44 -2.55 5.01 -7.15
N ALA A 45 -1.61 5.87 -7.59
CA ALA A 45 -1.71 6.58 -8.86
C ALA A 45 -1.66 5.62 -10.05
N GLU A 46 -0.70 4.69 -10.07
CA GLU A 46 -0.55 3.66 -11.12
C GLU A 46 -1.76 2.71 -11.20
N SER A 47 -2.37 2.40 -10.05
CA SER A 47 -3.55 1.53 -9.95
C SER A 47 -4.86 2.22 -10.35
N GLY A 48 -4.82 3.51 -10.68
CA GLY A 48 -5.99 4.30 -11.09
C GLY A 48 -6.98 4.56 -9.97
N MET A 49 -6.51 4.66 -8.72
CA MET A 49 -7.36 5.00 -7.57
C MET A 49 -7.88 6.43 -7.69
N SER A 50 -9.07 6.70 -7.16
CA SER A 50 -9.58 8.06 -7.06
C SER A 50 -8.69 8.87 -6.09
N GLY A 51 -8.62 10.21 -6.27
CA GLY A 51 -7.84 11.05 -5.37
C GLY A 51 -8.26 10.95 -3.90
N ALA A 52 -9.57 10.76 -3.65
CA ALA A 52 -10.10 10.57 -2.30
C ALA A 52 -9.69 9.21 -1.70
N ASP A 53 -9.72 8.14 -2.50
CA ASP A 53 -9.30 6.81 -2.06
C ASP A 53 -7.79 6.75 -1.84
N ALA A 54 -7.00 7.39 -2.71
CA ALA A 54 -5.55 7.50 -2.56
C ALA A 54 -5.18 8.27 -1.29
N ALA A 55 -5.85 9.39 -1.00
CA ALA A 55 -5.61 10.17 0.23
C ALA A 55 -6.04 9.43 1.51
N ALA A 56 -7.01 8.53 1.42
CA ALA A 56 -7.45 7.68 2.53
C ALA A 56 -6.64 6.37 2.65
N SER A 57 -5.67 6.16 1.76
CA SER A 57 -4.78 5.00 1.71
C SER A 57 -3.35 5.43 2.05
N GLY A 58 -2.54 4.51 2.56
CA GLY A 58 -1.18 4.87 2.96
C GLY A 58 -0.44 3.77 3.70
N CYS A 59 0.82 4.07 3.99
CA CYS A 59 1.64 3.29 4.89
C CYS A 59 1.10 3.44 6.32
N VAL A 60 0.88 2.32 7.01
CA VAL A 60 0.47 2.30 8.42
C VAL A 60 1.72 2.28 9.30
N GLU A 61 2.63 1.37 9.00
CA GLU A 61 3.90 1.16 9.69
C GLU A 61 4.94 0.66 8.69
N ALA A 62 6.20 1.01 8.88
CA ALA A 62 7.32 0.48 8.11
C ALA A 62 8.61 0.55 8.91
N ASP A 63 9.44 -0.48 8.77
CA ASP A 63 10.84 -0.50 9.20
C ASP A 63 11.71 -1.27 8.19
N ALA A 64 12.93 -1.64 8.60
CA ALA A 64 13.88 -2.31 7.73
C ALA A 64 13.47 -3.74 7.33
N GLU A 65 12.56 -4.37 8.07
CA GLU A 65 12.17 -5.76 7.92
C GLU A 65 10.71 -5.94 7.46
N HIS A 66 9.83 -4.96 7.70
CA HIS A 66 8.43 -5.08 7.30
C HIS A 66 7.75 -3.76 6.94
N VAL A 67 6.72 -3.85 6.08
CA VAL A 67 5.84 -2.75 5.69
C VAL A 67 4.38 -3.17 5.82
N GLU A 68 3.58 -2.38 6.54
CA GLU A 68 2.12 -2.47 6.59
C GLU A 68 1.47 -1.36 5.77
N VAL A 69 0.57 -1.73 4.85
CA VAL A 69 -0.18 -0.79 4.00
C VAL A 69 -1.67 -0.96 4.18
N ARG A 70 -2.39 0.16 4.27
CA ARG A 70 -3.85 0.22 4.20
C ARG A 70 -4.29 0.84 2.87
N ILE A 71 -5.21 0.16 2.18
CA ILE A 71 -5.91 0.67 1.01
C ILE A 71 -7.40 0.82 1.34
N GLN A 72 -7.96 1.98 1.05
CA GLN A 72 -9.40 2.23 1.05
C GLN A 72 -9.91 2.40 -0.37
N LEU A 73 -11.07 1.83 -0.67
CA LEU A 73 -11.79 2.04 -1.91
C LEU A 73 -13.23 2.43 -1.63
N THR A 74 -13.76 3.34 -2.46
CA THR A 74 -15.12 3.80 -2.37
C THR A 74 -15.96 3.26 -3.52
N TYR A 75 -17.04 2.55 -3.19
CA TYR A 75 -17.99 1.98 -4.14
C TYR A 75 -19.33 2.71 -4.07
N ARG A 76 -19.91 2.98 -5.24
CA ARG A 76 -21.28 3.50 -5.37
C ARG A 76 -22.17 2.39 -5.92
N PRO A 77 -22.94 1.68 -5.08
CA PRO A 77 -23.80 0.61 -5.56
C PRO A 77 -24.92 1.20 -6.42
N VAL A 78 -25.06 0.69 -7.64
CA VAL A 78 -26.22 0.97 -8.50
C VAL A 78 -27.16 -0.21 -8.36
N PHE A 79 -28.11 -0.12 -7.44
CA PHE A 79 -29.21 -1.09 -7.41
C PHE A 79 -30.22 -0.70 -8.50
N THR A 80 -30.66 -1.67 -9.29
CA THR A 80 -31.59 -1.48 -10.40
C THR A 80 -32.82 -0.71 -9.94
N GLY A 81 -32.91 0.56 -10.34
CA GLY A 81 -34.08 1.43 -10.16
C GLY A 81 -34.11 2.31 -8.91
N ILE A 82 -33.19 2.15 -7.94
CA ILE A 82 -33.12 3.00 -6.75
C ILE A 82 -31.66 3.34 -6.45
N PHE A 83 -31.29 4.62 -6.63
CA PHE A 83 -30.03 5.14 -6.13
C PHE A 83 -30.10 5.19 -4.59
N TYR A 84 -29.51 4.19 -3.91
CA TYR A 84 -29.20 4.37 -2.49
C TYR A 84 -28.06 5.40 -2.43
N GLY A 85 -28.29 6.57 -1.83
CA GLY A 85 -27.38 7.72 -1.91
C GLY A 85 -26.06 7.60 -1.15
N GLY A 86 -25.80 6.47 -0.49
CA GLY A 86 -24.61 6.25 0.33
C GLY A 86 -23.48 5.59 -0.46
N SER A 87 -22.30 6.20 -0.46
CA SER A 87 -21.06 5.51 -0.82
C SER A 87 -20.71 4.46 0.24
N ILE A 88 -20.16 3.33 -0.20
CA ILE A 88 -19.63 2.28 0.67
C ILE A 88 -18.10 2.39 0.63
N HIS A 89 -17.48 2.56 1.79
CA HIS A 89 -16.03 2.53 1.93
C HIS A 89 -15.60 1.12 2.37
N VAL A 90 -14.61 0.56 1.69
CA VAL A 90 -14.03 -0.74 2.03
C VAL A 90 -12.53 -0.58 2.19
N SER A 91 -12.01 -0.96 3.34
CA SER A 91 -10.57 -0.97 3.61
C SER A 91 -10.00 -2.38 3.59
N GLY A 92 -8.77 -2.52 3.09
CA GLY A 92 -7.92 -3.69 3.26
C GLY A 92 -6.59 -3.28 3.84
N THR A 93 -5.98 -4.16 4.63
CA THR A 93 -4.64 -4.00 5.19
C THR A 93 -3.82 -5.22 4.83
N ALA A 94 -2.54 -5.03 4.52
CA ALA A 94 -1.59 -6.12 4.29
C ALA A 94 -0.21 -5.77 4.81
N VAL A 95 0.54 -6.80 5.21
CA VAL A 95 1.93 -6.71 5.64
C VAL A 95 2.81 -7.44 4.63
N ALA A 96 3.93 -6.83 4.27
CA ALA A 96 5.00 -7.47 3.52
C ALA A 96 6.27 -7.51 4.39
N GLU A 97 6.88 -8.70 4.49
CA GLU A 97 8.10 -8.94 5.26
C GLU A 97 9.26 -9.16 4.30
N ASN A 98 10.42 -8.60 4.64
CA ASN A 98 11.69 -8.88 4.01
C ASN A 98 12.24 -10.20 4.55
N LYS A 99 12.48 -11.17 3.67
CA LYS A 99 13.14 -12.43 4.02
C LYS A 99 14.32 -12.63 3.08
N VAL A 100 15.51 -12.30 3.57
CA VAL A 100 16.79 -12.67 2.96
C VAL A 100 17.14 -14.10 3.35
N GLY A 101 17.72 -14.86 2.42
CA GLY A 101 18.10 -16.27 2.59
C GLY A 101 19.30 -16.65 1.74
#